data_AF-A0A8T5B4N4-F1
#
_entry.id   AF-A0A8T5B4N4-F1
#
_cell.length_a   1.000
_cell.length_b   1.000
_cell.length_c   1.000
_cell.angle_alpha   90.00
_cell.angle_beta   90.00
_cell.angle_gamma   90.00
#
_symmetry.space_group_name_H-M   'P 1'
#
loop_
_entity.id
_entity.type
_entity.pdbx_description
1 polymer ?
#
loop_
_entity_poly.entity_id
_entity_poly.type
_entity_poly.pdbx_seq_one_letter_code
_entity_poly.pdbx_strand_id
1 'polypeptide(L)'
;MPLWRCLACGYIHDGDTPPERCPNCGAPKERFERLSEDKAQLIERSRKANQLHLRLMVILDEVGRVGEEGVEDNLDPRCSDIFRQALQMAEMIKRRSRAEIQAHIGKGKWG
;
A
#
# COMPACT_ATOMS: atom_id res chain seq x y z
N MET A 1 9.22 -13.41 12.73
CA MET A 1 8.27 -13.71 13.83
C MET A 1 7.08 -14.46 13.25
N PRO A 2 6.42 -15.34 14.01
CA PRO A 2 5.19 -16.00 13.54
C PRO A 2 4.10 -14.97 13.25
N LEU A 3 3.30 -15.25 12.21
CA LEU A 3 2.13 -14.45 11.86
C LEU A 3 0.85 -15.24 12.13
N TRP A 4 -0.12 -14.58 12.73
CA TRP A 4 -1.43 -15.15 13.06
C TRP A 4 -2.52 -14.41 12.33
N ARG A 5 -3.35 -15.12 11.57
CA ARG A 5 -4.45 -14.55 10.82
C ARG A 5 -5.77 -14.80 11.54
N CYS A 6 -6.51 -13.72 11.79
CA CYS A 6 -7.89 -13.82 12.23
C CYS A 6 -8.76 -14.37 11.09
N LEU A 7 -9.35 -15.54 11.27
CA LEU A 7 -10.25 -16.18 10.31
C LEU A 7 -11.59 -15.45 10.17
N ALA A 8 -11.93 -14.55 11.10
CA ALA A 8 -13.17 -13.77 11.03
C ALA A 8 -13.04 -12.52 10.13
N CYS A 9 -11.89 -11.83 10.14
CA CYS A 9 -11.74 -10.55 9.44
C CYS A 9 -10.45 -10.40 8.60
N GLY A 10 -9.53 -11.37 8.65
CA GLY A 10 -8.27 -11.33 7.93
C GLY A 10 -7.13 -10.54 8.59
N TYR A 11 -7.35 -9.94 9.77
CA TYR A 11 -6.28 -9.24 10.51
C TYR A 11 -5.07 -10.14 10.76
N ILE A 12 -3.86 -9.62 10.51
CA ILE A 12 -2.60 -10.32 10.76
C ILE A 12 -1.95 -9.75 12.02
N HIS A 13 -1.64 -10.63 12.96
CA HIS A 13 -0.90 -10.32 14.18
C HIS A 13 0.52 -10.87 14.12
N ASP A 14 1.47 -10.02 14.47
CA ASP A 14 2.90 -10.32 14.57
C ASP A 14 3.25 -10.69 16.00
N GLY A 15 3.61 -11.95 16.26
CA GLY A 15 3.90 -12.38 17.62
C GLY A 15 4.02 -13.88 17.81
N ASP A 16 4.60 -14.29 18.93
CA ASP A 16 4.73 -15.71 19.27
C ASP A 16 3.37 -16.37 19.53
N THR A 17 2.38 -15.60 20.00
CA THR A 17 1.00 -16.06 20.25
C THR A 17 -0.03 -15.02 19.75
N PRO A 18 -1.25 -15.43 19.38
CA PRO A 18 -2.29 -14.49 18.99
C PRO A 18 -2.88 -13.78 20.22
N PRO A 19 -3.47 -12.57 20.05
CA PRO A 19 -4.11 -11.85 21.14
C PRO A 19 -5.40 -12.54 21.61
N GLU A 20 -5.81 -12.27 22.85
CA GLU A 20 -7.06 -12.83 23.42
C GLU A 20 -8.31 -12.41 22.63
N ARG A 21 -8.30 -11.20 22.08
CA ARG A 21 -9.33 -10.70 21.17
C ARG A 21 -8.68 -10.03 19.97
N CYS A 22 -9.25 -10.23 18.80
CA CYS A 22 -8.83 -9.55 17.58
C CYS A 22 -9.04 -8.04 17.74
N PRO A 23 -8.00 -7.20 17.56
CA PRO A 23 -8.13 -5.74 17.71
C PRO A 23 -8.98 -5.10 16.62
N ASN A 24 -9.17 -5.77 15.48
CA ASN A 24 -9.97 -5.25 14.37
C ASN A 24 -11.47 -5.59 14.49
N CYS A 25 -11.83 -6.82 14.87
CA CYS A 25 -13.23 -7.28 14.86
C CYS A 25 -13.74 -7.85 16.20
N GLY A 26 -12.89 -7.92 17.24
CA GLY A 26 -13.25 -8.43 18.56
C GLY A 26 -13.41 -9.95 18.69
N ALA A 27 -13.26 -10.71 17.60
CA ALA A 27 -13.31 -12.18 17.61
C ALA A 27 -12.30 -12.78 18.60
N PRO A 28 -12.63 -13.91 19.27
CA PRO A 28 -11.79 -14.46 20.30
C PRO A 28 -10.55 -15.17 19.69
N LYS A 29 -9.56 -15.45 20.53
CA LYS A 29 -8.26 -16.04 20.17
C LYS A 29 -8.34 -17.30 19.32
N GLU A 30 -9.35 -18.14 19.53
CA GLU A 30 -9.55 -19.40 18.82
C GLU A 30 -9.88 -19.18 17.34
N ARG A 31 -10.27 -17.95 16.96
CA ARG A 31 -10.45 -17.57 15.55
C ARG A 31 -9.14 -17.20 14.88
N PHE A 32 -7.98 -17.31 15.52
CA PHE A 32 -6.69 -17.11 14.88
C PHE A 32 -6.07 -18.42 14.39
N GLU A 33 -5.51 -18.38 13.18
CA GLU A 33 -4.73 -19.45 12.58
C GLU A 33 -3.29 -18.98 12.37
N ARG A 34 -2.31 -19.80 12.78
CA ARG A 34 -0.91 -19.53 12.49
C ARG A 34 -0.64 -19.74 11.00
N LEU A 35 -0.01 -18.77 10.35
CA LEU A 35 0.41 -18.89 8.97
C LEU A 35 1.64 -19.79 8.82
N SER A 36 1.72 -20.50 7.70
CA SER A 36 2.95 -21.19 7.31
C SER A 36 4.06 -20.19 7.01
N GLU A 37 5.31 -20.63 7.15
CA GLU A 37 6.48 -19.79 6.92
C GLU A 37 6.48 -19.17 5.51
N ASP A 38 6.18 -19.95 4.46
CA ASP A 38 6.09 -19.45 3.09
C ASP A 38 5.05 -18.34 2.92
N LYS A 39 3.88 -18.49 3.56
CA LYS A 39 2.82 -17.46 3.52
C LYS A 39 3.23 -16.23 4.31
N ALA A 40 3.88 -16.41 5.46
CA ALA A 40 4.36 -15.30 6.27
C ALA A 40 5.42 -14.48 5.51
N GLN A 41 6.37 -15.14 4.84
CA GLN A 41 7.37 -14.46 4.02
C GLN A 41 6.74 -13.68 2.85
N LEU A 42 5.72 -14.23 2.18
CA LEU A 42 5.01 -13.52 1.13
C LEU A 42 4.32 -12.25 1.64
N ILE A 43 3.68 -12.31 2.81
CA ILE A 43 3.06 -11.15 3.46
C ILE A 43 4.11 -10.10 3.81
N GLU A 44 5.23 -10.50 4.43
CA GLU A 44 6.32 -9.58 4.78
C GLU A 44 6.89 -8.85 3.56
N ARG A 45 7.10 -9.58 2.46
CA ARG A 45 7.55 -8.98 1.19
C ARG A 45 6.54 -8.00 0.64
N SER A 46 5.25 -8.35 0.68
CA SER A 46 4.18 -7.45 0.24
C SER A 46 4.01 -6.24 1.16
N ARG A 47 4.12 -6.37 2.49
CA ARG A 47 4.15 -5.25 3.46
C ARG A 47 5.24 -4.23 3.10
N LYS A 48 6.47 -4.71 2.86
CA LYS A 48 7.58 -3.87 2.42
C LYS A 48 7.29 -3.19 1.07
N ALA A 49 6.80 -3.92 0.09
CA ALA A 49 6.46 -3.35 -1.22
C ALA A 49 5.34 -2.30 -1.09
N ASN A 50 4.31 -2.56 -0.31
CA ASN A 50 3.20 -1.65 -0.06
C ASN A 50 3.66 -0.37 0.62
N GLN A 51 4.55 -0.47 1.61
CA GLN A 51 5.13 0.71 2.26
C GLN A 51 5.92 1.57 1.27
N LEU A 52 6.68 0.95 0.36
CA LEU A 52 7.40 1.66 -0.70
C LEU A 52 6.43 2.31 -1.70
N HIS A 53 5.38 1.62 -2.12
CA HIS A 53 4.35 2.21 -2.98
C HIS A 53 3.64 3.39 -2.32
N LEU A 54 3.28 3.28 -1.04
CA LEU A 54 2.65 4.37 -0.29
C LEU A 54 3.57 5.59 -0.21
N ARG A 55 4.85 5.40 0.13
CA ARG A 55 5.84 6.49 0.14
C ARG A 55 6.05 7.11 -1.24
N LEU A 56 6.11 6.28 -2.28
CA LEU A 56 6.21 6.74 -3.66
C LEU A 56 5.00 7.60 -4.03
N MET A 57 3.79 7.18 -3.69
CA MET A 57 2.57 7.96 -3.98
C MET A 57 2.58 9.32 -3.29
N VAL A 58 3.06 9.42 -2.05
CA VAL A 58 3.21 10.72 -1.35
C VAL A 58 4.15 11.66 -2.11
N ILE A 59 5.28 11.15 -2.60
CA ILE A 59 6.22 11.95 -3.40
C ILE A 59 5.58 12.38 -4.72
N LEU A 60 4.84 11.48 -5.38
CA LEU A 60 4.16 11.78 -6.64
C LEU A 60 2.99 12.74 -6.47
N ASP A 61 2.35 12.78 -5.30
CA ASP A 61 1.36 13.82 -5.00
C ASP A 61 2.00 15.20 -5.00
N GLU A 62 3.22 15.34 -4.46
CA GLU A 62 3.96 16.60 -4.52
C GLU A 62 4.40 16.96 -5.95
N VAL A 63 4.89 15.99 -6.73
CA VAL A 63 5.20 16.20 -8.15
C VAL A 63 3.95 16.64 -8.91
N GLY A 64 2.79 16.07 -8.60
CA GLY A 64 1.50 16.45 -9.17
C GLY A 64 1.14 17.90 -8.86
N ARG A 65 1.25 18.32 -7.59
CA ARG A 65 0.97 19.70 -7.16
C ARG A 65 1.85 20.73 -7.87
N VAL A 66 3.16 20.47 -7.95
CA VAL A 66 4.09 21.35 -8.68
C VAL A 66 3.73 21.39 -10.17
N GLY A 67 3.33 20.25 -10.74
CA GLY A 67 2.84 20.17 -12.12
C GLY A 67 1.55 20.95 -12.36
N GLU A 68 0.63 20.96 -11.40
CA GLU A 68 -0.62 21.75 -11.46
C GLU A 68 -0.30 23.25 -11.37
N GLU A 69 0.47 23.66 -10.37
CA GLU A 69 0.88 25.06 -10.18
C GLU A 69 1.56 25.63 -11.44
N GLY A 70 2.51 24.88 -12.02
CA GLY A 70 3.22 25.32 -13.22
C GLY A 70 2.35 25.35 -14.50
N VAL A 71 1.23 24.63 -14.54
CA VAL A 71 0.25 24.71 -15.64
C VAL A 71 -0.71 25.89 -15.45
N GLU A 72 -1.08 26.19 -14.20
CA GLU A 72 -2.00 27.29 -13.87
C GLU A 72 -1.38 28.67 -14.07
N ASP A 73 -0.07 28.81 -13.85
CA ASP A 73 0.65 30.10 -13.95
C ASP A 73 0.85 30.61 -15.39
N ASN A 74 0.34 29.90 -16.40
CA ASN A 74 0.39 30.27 -17.82
C ASN A 74 1.82 30.66 -18.30
N LEU A 75 2.80 29.88 -17.86
CA LEU A 75 4.22 30.03 -18.20
C LEU A 75 4.48 29.83 -19.70
N ASP A 76 5.70 30.16 -20.14
CA ASP A 76 6.20 29.87 -21.48
C ASP A 76 5.78 28.46 -21.97
N PRO A 77 5.36 28.29 -23.24
CA PRO A 77 4.77 27.02 -23.71
C PRO A 77 5.60 25.77 -23.39
N ARG A 78 6.93 25.87 -23.53
CA ARG A 78 7.84 24.77 -23.21
C ARG A 78 7.88 24.42 -21.72
N CYS A 79 7.81 25.43 -20.85
CA CYS A 79 7.75 25.22 -19.40
C CYS A 79 6.43 24.54 -19.01
N SER A 80 5.31 25.07 -19.51
CA SER A 80 3.97 24.51 -19.32
C SER A 80 3.86 23.04 -19.77
N ASP A 81 4.53 22.68 -20.87
CA ASP A 81 4.58 21.30 -21.35
C ASP A 81 5.37 20.35 -20.44
N ILE A 82 6.43 20.82 -19.77
CA ILE A 82 7.18 20.02 -18.79
C ILE A 82 6.31 19.75 -17.55
N PHE A 83 5.64 20.76 -17.03
CA PHE A 83 4.75 20.62 -15.87
C PHE A 83 3.56 19.70 -16.16
N ARG A 84 2.95 19.81 -17.35
CA ARG A 84 1.90 18.91 -17.79
C ARG A 84 2.38 17.46 -17.86
N GLN A 85 3.60 17.21 -18.35
CA GLN A 85 4.19 15.87 -18.38
C GLN A 85 4.43 15.33 -16.98
N ALA A 86 4.99 16.14 -16.08
CA ALA A 86 5.22 15.75 -14.68
C ALA A 86 3.91 15.33 -13.99
N LEU A 87 2.84 16.13 -14.16
CA LEU A 87 1.50 15.83 -13.65
C LEU A 87 0.96 14.49 -14.19
N GLN A 88 1.01 14.29 -15.50
CA GLN A 88 0.53 13.07 -16.15
C GLN A 88 1.30 11.82 -15.68
N MET A 89 2.63 11.93 -15.58
CA MET A 89 3.49 10.85 -15.11
C MET A 89 3.21 10.51 -13.65
N ALA A 90 3.05 11.52 -12.79
CA ALA A 90 2.70 11.33 -11.39
C ALA A 90 1.41 10.53 -11.24
N GLU A 91 0.34 10.95 -11.93
CA GLU A 91 -0.94 10.24 -11.90
C GLU A 91 -0.86 8.81 -12.42
N MET A 92 -0.16 8.60 -13.54
CA MET A 92 0.03 7.27 -14.11
C MET A 92 0.72 6.31 -13.12
N ILE A 93 1.82 6.74 -12.50
CA ILE A 93 2.59 5.90 -11.57
C ILE A 93 1.80 5.65 -10.28
N LYS A 94 1.04 6.63 -9.78
CA LYS A 94 0.13 6.43 -8.63
C LYS A 94 -0.92 5.36 -8.95
N ARG A 95 -1.56 5.41 -10.12
CA ARG A 95 -2.54 4.40 -10.55
C ARG A 95 -1.93 2.99 -10.63
N ARG A 96 -0.72 2.87 -11.21
CA ARG A 96 0.00 1.60 -11.28
C ARG A 96 0.37 1.05 -9.89
N SER A 97 0.81 1.92 -8.98
CA SER A 97 1.12 1.53 -7.60
C SER A 97 -0.12 1.00 -6.86
N ARG A 98 -1.29 1.64 -7.04
CA ARG A 98 -2.57 1.15 -6.50
C ARG A 98 -2.97 -0.20 -7.08
N ALA A 99 -2.75 -0.42 -8.37
CA ALA A 99 -3.04 -1.71 -9.02
C ALA A 99 -2.19 -2.86 -8.44
N GLU A 100 -0.90 -2.63 -8.17
CA GLU A 100 -0.03 -3.63 -7.54
C GLU A 100 -0.44 -3.92 -6.09
N ILE A 101 -0.78 -2.88 -5.31
CA ILE A 101 -1.31 -3.06 -3.94
C ILE A 101 -2.59 -3.91 -3.98
N GLN A 102 -3.51 -3.63 -4.90
CA GLN A 102 -4.72 -4.43 -5.08
C GLN A 102 -4.41 -5.89 -5.45
N ALA A 103 -3.38 -6.13 -6.27
CA ALA A 103 -2.94 -7.48 -6.60
C ALA A 103 -2.38 -8.24 -5.38
N HIS A 104 -1.70 -7.56 -4.46
CA HIS A 104 -1.26 -8.15 -3.20
C HIS A 104 -2.47 -8.56 -2.33
N ILE A 105 -3.47 -7.69 -2.21
CA ILE A 105 -4.71 -7.96 -1.46
C ILE A 105 -5.45 -9.15 -2.08
N GLY A 106 -5.68 -9.15 -3.40
CA GLY A 106 -6.40 -10.21 -4.10
C GLY A 106 -5.72 -11.59 -4.02
N LYS A 107 -4.39 -11.62 -3.85
CA LYS A 107 -3.62 -12.86 -3.66
C LYS A 107 -3.47 -13.28 -2.19
N GLY A 108 -4.13 -12.59 -1.25
CA GLY A 108 -4.02 -12.87 0.18
C GLY A 108 -2.63 -12.60 0.77
N LYS A 109 -1.82 -11.76 0.10
CA LYS A 109 -0.48 -11.34 0.54
C LYS A 109 -0.55 -9.97 1.21
N TRP A 110 -1.52 -9.78 2.08
CA TRP A 110 -1.81 -8.50 2.73
C TRP A 110 -2.11 -8.70 4.21
N GLY A 111 -1.77 -7.70 5.01
CA GLY A 111 -1.97 -7.63 6.45
C GLY A 111 -0.90 -6.79 7.12
#